data_AF-A0A925G2M2-F1
#
_entry.id   AF-A0A925G2M2-F1
#
_cell.length_a   1.000
_cell.length_b   1.000
_cell.length_c   1.000
_cell.angle_alpha   90.00
_cell.angle_beta   90.00
_cell.angle_gamma   90.00
#
_symmetry.space_group_name_H-M   'P 1'
#
loop_
_entity.id
_entity.type
_entity.pdbx_description
1 polymer ?
#
loop_
_entity_poly.entity_id
_entity_poly.type
_entity_poly.pdbx_seq_one_letter_code
_entity_poly.pdbx_strand_id
1 'polypeptide(L)'
;MKRSYLLITIALLLVLLGINILSGGSDSSARKLPGGLPWYGWVGVCALLVVAGASFALADAARARRLLLASKGKKFEAEEFNTQITVEDLELIKQLEPNAPAYAHPVIFPDRCIGCHACVEACPHDVLAIVGGIAKVVARDQCMEDTSCQVECPVNPKACIVVNTTKKIKSRPAPTRDAAFMTNVPGCYIIGDVSGTPLIKNAANEGADVIKHIARELSNGSAPEPKAELDVAIIGIGPAGLSAAIAAQQQNLRYAGIEQDKA
;
A
#
# COMPACT_ATOMS: atom_id res chain seq x y z
N MET A 1 -18.09 18.24 14.42
CA MET A 1 -19.21 17.56 13.73
C MET A 1 -19.01 17.66 12.22
N LYS A 2 -19.19 16.60 11.43
CA LYS A 2 -19.05 16.68 9.96
C LYS A 2 -20.13 17.62 9.40
N ARG A 3 -19.79 18.46 8.41
CA ARG A 3 -20.69 19.45 7.80
C ARG A 3 -22.03 18.85 7.32
N SER A 4 -22.02 17.57 6.93
CA SER A 4 -23.22 16.82 6.52
C SER A 4 -24.25 16.65 7.63
N TYR A 5 -23.84 16.41 8.88
CA TYR A 5 -24.78 16.23 9.99
C TYR A 5 -25.50 17.53 10.32
N LEU A 6 -24.78 18.66 10.28
CA LEU A 6 -25.35 19.98 10.53
C LEU A 6 -26.47 20.32 9.52
N LEU A 7 -26.25 20.03 8.24
CA LEU A 7 -27.25 20.25 7.18
C LEU A 7 -28.50 19.39 7.35
N ILE A 8 -28.35 18.12 7.73
CA ILE A 8 -29.48 17.21 7.97
C ILE A 8 -30.30 17.68 9.18
N THR A 9 -29.62 18.07 10.27
CA THR A 9 -30.32 18.62 11.46
C THR A 9 -31.05 19.91 11.16
N ILE A 10 -30.46 20.84 10.38
CA ILE A 10 -31.12 22.09 9.99
C ILE A 10 -32.33 21.79 9.10
N ALA A 11 -32.21 20.89 8.13
CA ALA A 11 -33.33 20.50 7.26
C ALA A 11 -34.47 19.86 8.06
N LEU A 12 -34.16 18.98 9.02
CA LEU A 12 -35.16 18.36 9.89
C LEU A 12 -35.86 19.40 10.79
N LEU A 13 -35.10 20.34 11.37
CA LEU A 13 -35.65 21.43 12.18
C LEU A 13 -36.55 22.36 11.36
N LEU A 14 -36.18 22.68 10.12
CA LEU A 14 -37.01 23.51 9.22
C LEU A 14 -38.31 22.80 8.84
N VAL A 15 -38.29 21.49 8.60
CA VAL A 15 -39.51 20.71 8.33
C VAL A 15 -40.40 20.61 9.56
N LEU A 16 -39.84 20.35 10.74
CA LEU A 16 -40.60 20.33 11.99
C LEU A 16 -41.21 21.71 12.31
N LEU A 17 -40.44 22.79 12.09
CA LEU A 17 -40.92 24.16 12.25
C LEU A 17 -42.02 24.49 11.24
N GLY A 18 -41.88 24.08 9.98
CA GLY A 18 -42.89 24.25 8.94
C GLY A 18 -44.19 23.52 9.29
N ILE A 19 -44.11 22.26 9.73
CA ILE A 19 -45.26 21.48 10.18
C ILE A 19 -45.93 22.15 11.39
N ASN A 20 -45.16 22.67 12.33
CA ASN A 20 -45.69 23.38 13.51
C ASN A 20 -46.44 24.66 13.13
N ILE A 21 -45.89 25.46 12.20
CA ILE A 21 -46.52 26.70 11.71
C ILE A 21 -47.80 26.38 10.92
N LEU A 22 -47.77 25.38 10.04
CA LEU A 22 -48.93 24.93 9.24
C LEU A 22 -50.04 24.33 10.12
N SER A 23 -49.69 23.71 11.24
CA SER A 23 -50.65 23.13 12.20
C SER A 23 -51.18 24.16 13.22
N GLY A 24 -50.65 25.39 13.21
CA GLY A 24 -50.98 26.46 14.16
C GLY A 24 -52.35 27.11 13.97
N GLY A 25 -53.08 26.76 12.91
CA GLY A 25 -54.46 27.21 12.67
C GLY A 25 -55.48 26.08 12.83
N SER A 26 -56.29 26.15 13.89
CA SER A 26 -57.65 25.60 13.98
C SER A 26 -57.95 24.20 14.56
N ASP A 27 -57.03 23.41 15.12
CA ASP A 27 -57.51 22.21 15.85
C ASP A 27 -56.70 21.77 17.08
N SER A 28 -57.34 21.91 18.24
CA SER A 28 -56.89 21.42 19.55
C SER A 28 -56.71 19.89 19.62
N SER A 29 -57.21 19.14 18.63
CA SER A 29 -57.08 17.68 18.54
C SER A 29 -55.67 17.19 18.21
N ALA A 30 -54.82 18.02 17.59
CA ALA A 30 -53.45 17.63 17.22
C ALA A 30 -52.55 17.33 18.44
N ARG A 31 -52.87 17.89 19.62
CA ARG A 31 -52.14 17.65 20.88
C ARG A 31 -52.41 16.28 21.54
N LYS A 32 -53.40 15.52 21.06
CA LYS A 32 -53.72 14.18 21.57
C LYS A 32 -53.04 13.04 20.80
N LEU A 33 -52.28 13.37 19.75
CA LEU A 33 -51.61 12.40 18.89
C LEU A 33 -50.19 12.07 19.42
N PRO A 34 -49.73 10.82 19.31
CA PRO A 34 -48.42 10.42 19.80
C PRO A 34 -47.31 11.25 19.13
N GLY A 35 -46.54 11.97 19.95
CA GLY A 35 -45.40 12.78 19.51
C GLY A 35 -45.73 14.19 19.00
N GLY A 36 -46.98 14.66 19.09
CA GLY A 36 -47.35 16.06 18.77
C GLY A 36 -47.37 16.40 17.28
N LEU A 37 -47.22 15.41 16.38
CA LEU A 37 -47.39 15.58 14.94
C LEU A 37 -48.63 14.82 14.43
N PRO A 38 -49.39 15.42 13.49
CA PRO A 38 -50.45 14.71 12.77
C PRO A 38 -49.87 13.64 11.83
N TRP A 39 -50.70 12.69 11.39
CA TRP A 39 -50.27 11.55 10.57
C TRP A 39 -49.51 11.96 9.30
N TYR A 40 -49.95 13.05 8.64
CA TYR A 40 -49.26 13.59 7.46
C TYR A 40 -47.89 14.21 7.80
N GLY A 41 -47.71 14.70 9.02
CA GLY A 41 -46.42 15.19 9.51
C GLY A 41 -45.41 14.05 9.70
N TRP A 42 -45.85 12.92 10.25
CA TRP A 42 -45.04 11.71 10.32
C TRP A 42 -44.69 11.15 8.93
N VAL A 43 -45.65 11.17 7.99
CA VAL A 43 -45.37 10.82 6.59
C VAL A 43 -44.32 11.75 5.97
N GLY A 44 -44.38 13.05 6.25
CA GLY A 44 -43.39 14.02 5.80
C GLY A 44 -41.98 13.79 6.36
N VAL A 45 -41.87 13.48 7.66
CA VAL A 45 -40.59 13.13 8.30
C VAL A 45 -40.01 11.84 7.72
N CYS A 46 -40.83 10.80 7.57
CA CYS A 46 -40.41 9.54 6.95
C CYS A 46 -39.94 9.74 5.50
N ALA A 47 -40.69 10.52 4.70
CA ALA A 47 -40.31 10.83 3.32
C ALA A 47 -38.98 11.60 3.25
N LEU A 48 -38.77 12.58 4.13
CA LEU A 48 -37.51 13.33 4.20
C LEU A 48 -36.33 12.42 4.55
N LEU A 49 -36.50 11.52 5.52
CA LEU A 49 -35.44 10.57 5.92
C LEU A 49 -35.10 9.61 4.78
N VAL A 50 -36.10 9.12 4.04
CA VAL A 50 -35.89 8.25 2.87
C VAL A 50 -35.16 9.00 1.75
N VAL A 51 -35.56 10.24 1.44
CA VAL A 51 -34.90 11.06 0.40
C VAL A 51 -33.47 11.42 0.79
N ALA A 52 -33.24 11.79 2.05
CA ALA A 52 -31.91 12.09 2.56
C ALA A 52 -31.00 10.85 2.54
N GLY A 53 -31.53 9.68 2.95
CA GLY A 53 -30.84 8.40 2.91
C GLY A 53 -30.48 7.97 1.50
N ALA A 54 -31.43 8.04 0.56
CA ALA A 54 -31.20 7.73 -0.86
C ALA A 54 -30.16 8.69 -1.48
N SER A 55 -30.26 9.99 -1.18
CA SER A 55 -29.30 10.99 -1.67
C SER A 55 -27.89 10.73 -1.15
N PHE A 56 -27.74 10.35 0.11
CA PHE A 56 -26.46 9.96 0.69
C PHE A 56 -25.89 8.69 0.05
N ALA A 57 -26.72 7.65 -0.12
CA ALA A 57 -26.32 6.40 -0.75
C ALA A 57 -25.87 6.61 -2.21
N LEU A 58 -26.59 7.44 -2.98
CA LEU A 58 -26.23 7.79 -4.35
C LEU A 58 -24.93 8.60 -4.42
N ALA A 59 -24.73 9.55 -3.51
CA ALA A 59 -23.49 10.33 -3.44
C ALA A 59 -22.28 9.47 -3.07
N ASP A 60 -22.45 8.53 -2.13
CA ASP A 60 -21.40 7.59 -1.75
C ASP A 60 -21.08 6.60 -2.88
N ALA A 61 -22.10 6.04 -3.54
CA ALA A 61 -21.93 5.19 -4.71
C ALA A 61 -21.20 5.93 -5.86
N ALA A 62 -21.55 7.21 -6.10
CA ALA A 62 -20.89 8.03 -7.10
C ALA A 62 -19.42 8.31 -6.73
N ARG A 63 -19.12 8.56 -5.45
CA ARG A 63 -17.75 8.73 -4.95
C ARG A 63 -16.94 7.44 -5.10
N ALA A 64 -17.48 6.30 -4.67
CA ALA A 64 -16.84 4.99 -4.81
C ALA A 64 -16.54 4.69 -6.28
N ARG A 65 -17.51 4.94 -7.18
CA ARG A 65 -17.32 4.77 -8.62
C ARG A 65 -16.22 5.67 -9.18
N ARG A 66 -16.13 6.94 -8.75
CA ARG A 66 -15.02 7.83 -9.14
C ARG A 66 -13.67 7.30 -8.69
N LEU A 67 -13.56 6.78 -7.47
CA LEU A 67 -12.31 6.19 -6.97
C LEU A 67 -11.89 4.95 -7.78
N LEU A 68 -12.85 4.08 -8.08
CA LEU A 68 -12.60 2.89 -8.90
C LEU A 68 -12.19 3.26 -10.33
N LEU A 69 -12.83 4.27 -10.94
CA LEU A 69 -12.47 4.75 -12.27
C LEU A 69 -11.12 5.47 -12.28
N ALA A 70 -10.79 6.24 -11.24
CA ALA A 70 -9.48 6.87 -11.08
C ALA A 70 -8.35 5.83 -10.90
N SER A 71 -8.64 4.71 -10.24
CA SER A 71 -7.71 3.59 -10.07
C SER A 71 -7.41 2.85 -11.37
N LYS A 72 -8.40 2.70 -12.26
CA LYS A 72 -8.30 1.85 -13.47
C LYS A 72 -7.32 2.40 -14.53
N GLY A 73 -6.90 3.67 -14.41
CA GLY A 73 -6.05 4.35 -15.38
C GLY A 73 -4.55 4.40 -15.02
N LYS A 74 -4.14 4.01 -13.81
CA LYS A 74 -2.71 3.94 -13.50
C LYS A 74 -2.14 2.64 -14.07
N LYS A 75 -1.54 2.73 -15.26
CA LYS A 75 -0.51 1.76 -15.64
C LYS A 75 0.56 1.79 -14.55
N PHE A 76 0.86 0.64 -13.97
CA PHE A 76 2.10 0.46 -13.21
C PHE A 76 3.23 0.47 -14.23
N GLU A 77 3.60 1.65 -14.68
CA GLU A 77 4.92 1.84 -15.26
C GLU A 77 5.89 1.67 -14.09
N ALA A 78 6.87 0.78 -14.25
CA ALA A 78 7.97 0.66 -13.32
C ALA A 78 8.64 2.04 -13.28
N GLU A 79 8.28 2.84 -12.28
CA GLU A 79 8.80 4.19 -12.11
C GLU A 79 10.32 4.04 -12.03
N GLU A 80 11.02 4.64 -13.00
CA GLU A 80 12.46 4.56 -13.10
C GLU A 80 13.03 5.14 -11.81
N PHE A 81 13.42 4.22 -10.92
CA PHE A 81 13.69 4.49 -9.51
C PHE A 81 14.75 5.57 -9.42
N ASN A 82 14.32 6.80 -9.12
CA ASN A 82 15.16 7.97 -9.30
C ASN A 82 16.36 7.84 -8.37
N THR A 83 17.51 7.51 -8.95
CA THR A 83 18.78 7.28 -8.25
C THR A 83 19.45 8.62 -7.95
N GLN A 84 18.65 9.68 -7.75
CA GLN A 84 19.11 11.04 -7.55
C GLN A 84 18.84 11.44 -6.10
N ILE A 85 19.92 11.84 -5.43
CA ILE A 85 19.91 12.42 -4.10
C ILE A 85 19.03 13.68 -4.15
N THR A 86 18.00 13.77 -3.31
CA THR A 86 17.14 14.96 -3.30
C THR A 86 17.84 16.14 -2.63
N VAL A 87 17.29 17.35 -2.79
CA VAL A 87 17.84 18.55 -2.11
C VAL A 87 17.77 18.37 -0.58
N GLU A 88 16.67 17.77 -0.10
CA GLU A 88 16.47 17.44 1.31
C GLU A 88 17.51 16.42 1.81
N ASP A 89 17.84 15.42 0.99
CA ASP A 89 18.89 14.45 1.32
C ASP A 89 20.26 15.14 1.48
N LEU A 90 20.60 16.09 0.60
CA LEU A 90 21.85 16.85 0.69
C LEU A 90 21.94 17.69 1.97
N GLU A 91 20.84 18.31 2.39
CA GLU A 91 20.78 19.05 3.65
C GLU A 91 20.95 18.13 4.86
N LEU A 92 20.28 16.98 4.84
CA LEU A 92 20.38 15.98 5.91
C LEU A 92 21.81 15.41 6.01
N ILE A 93 22.47 15.14 4.88
CA ILE A 93 23.88 14.68 4.86
C ILE A 93 24.79 15.72 5.54
N LYS A 94 24.63 17.02 5.25
CA LYS A 94 25.43 18.08 5.88
C LYS A 94 25.25 18.14 7.40
N GLN A 95 24.04 17.84 7.88
CA GLN A 95 23.75 17.79 9.32
C GLN A 95 24.34 16.54 9.98
N LEU A 96 24.25 15.39 9.33
CA LEU A 96 24.78 14.12 9.84
C LEU A 96 26.31 14.12 9.88
N GLU A 97 26.96 14.73 8.89
CA GLU A 97 28.41 14.74 8.75
C GLU A 97 28.96 16.16 8.48
N PRO A 98 29.03 17.04 9.50
CA PRO A 98 29.50 18.41 9.34
C PRO A 98 30.98 18.50 8.92
N ASN A 99 31.78 17.47 9.24
CA ASN A 99 33.19 17.35 8.87
C ASN A 99 33.39 16.21 7.85
N ALA A 100 32.56 16.15 6.81
CA ALA A 100 32.64 15.13 5.77
C ALA A 100 33.91 15.29 4.91
N PRO A 101 34.60 14.19 4.55
CA PRO A 101 35.72 14.24 3.63
C PRO A 101 35.27 14.49 2.18
N ALA A 102 36.18 15.02 1.36
CA ALA A 102 35.93 15.30 -0.05
C ALA A 102 35.88 14.04 -0.93
N TYR A 103 36.41 12.90 -0.45
CA TYR A 103 36.41 11.62 -1.18
C TYR A 103 35.06 10.90 -1.06
N ALA A 104 34.84 9.90 -1.91
CA ALA A 104 33.60 9.12 -1.93
C ALA A 104 33.46 8.20 -0.71
N HIS A 105 32.32 8.24 -0.03
CA HIS A 105 32.08 7.42 1.16
C HIS A 105 30.59 7.13 1.35
N PRO A 106 30.22 6.02 2.00
CA PRO A 106 28.84 5.76 2.35
C PRO A 106 28.39 6.68 3.49
N VAL A 107 27.13 7.12 3.43
CA VAL A 107 26.39 7.80 4.49
C VAL A 107 25.14 6.98 4.77
N ILE A 108 24.86 6.74 6.06
CA ILE A 108 23.66 6.04 6.51
C ILE A 108 22.65 7.02 7.10
N PHE A 109 21.42 6.98 6.60
CA PHE A 109 20.26 7.65 7.16
C PHE A 109 19.60 6.76 8.21
N PRO A 110 19.74 7.07 9.51
CA PRO A 110 19.30 6.18 10.59
C PRO A 110 17.78 6.06 10.69
N ASP A 111 17.04 7.10 10.28
CA ASP A 111 15.58 7.13 10.21
C ASP A 111 14.99 6.21 9.13
N ARG A 112 15.80 5.86 8.12
CA ARG A 112 15.41 4.98 7.02
C ARG A 112 15.92 3.56 7.19
N CYS A 113 16.98 3.37 7.98
CA CYS A 113 17.64 2.07 8.09
C CYS A 113 16.76 1.04 8.82
N ILE A 114 16.45 -0.08 8.15
CA ILE A 114 15.69 -1.19 8.73
C ILE A 114 16.55 -2.31 9.33
N GLY A 115 17.89 -2.14 9.37
CA GLY A 115 18.78 -3.14 9.94
C GLY A 115 18.88 -4.47 9.16
N CYS A 116 18.61 -4.47 7.86
CA CYS A 116 18.57 -5.69 7.04
C CYS A 116 19.92 -6.31 6.67
N HIS A 117 21.06 -5.75 7.12
CA HIS A 117 22.42 -6.23 6.84
C HIS A 117 22.88 -6.20 5.36
N ALA A 118 21.98 -5.99 4.40
CA ALA A 118 22.30 -6.00 2.96
C ALA A 118 23.49 -5.11 2.58
N CYS A 119 23.58 -3.90 3.13
CA CYS A 119 24.70 -2.99 2.85
C CYS A 119 26.04 -3.42 3.47
N VAL A 120 26.00 -4.11 4.61
CA VAL A 120 27.18 -4.65 5.30
C VAL A 120 27.73 -5.84 4.52
N GLU A 121 26.87 -6.79 4.17
CA GLU A 121 27.23 -7.97 3.37
C GLU A 121 27.72 -7.61 1.96
N ALA A 122 27.18 -6.53 1.38
CA ALA A 122 27.60 -6.04 0.07
C ALA A 122 28.97 -5.36 0.06
N CYS A 123 29.51 -4.96 1.22
CA CYS A 123 30.76 -4.23 1.30
C CYS A 123 31.94 -5.20 1.38
N PRO A 124 32.80 -5.29 0.35
CA PRO A 124 33.94 -6.22 0.37
C PRO A 124 35.10 -5.75 1.26
N HIS A 125 34.97 -4.59 1.91
CA HIS A 125 36.02 -3.90 2.67
C HIS A 125 35.63 -3.65 4.13
N ASP A 126 34.52 -4.25 4.62
CA ASP A 126 34.06 -4.13 6.01
C ASP A 126 33.94 -2.66 6.52
N VAL A 127 33.65 -1.73 5.62
CA VAL A 127 33.47 -0.28 5.92
C VAL A 127 32.24 -0.04 6.81
N LEU A 128 31.26 -0.93 6.71
CA LEU A 128 29.96 -0.83 7.35
C LEU A 128 29.79 -1.98 8.35
N ALA A 129 29.12 -1.71 9.48
CA ALA A 129 28.71 -2.73 10.44
C ALA A 129 27.33 -2.40 11.02
N ILE A 130 26.67 -3.39 11.62
CA ILE A 130 25.43 -3.15 12.37
C ILE A 130 25.79 -2.77 13.81
N VAL A 131 25.35 -1.58 14.23
CA VAL A 131 25.54 -1.05 15.58
C VAL A 131 24.20 -0.55 16.09
N GLY A 132 23.71 -1.11 17.21
CA GLY A 132 22.41 -0.72 17.76
C GLY A 132 21.23 -1.07 16.85
N GLY A 133 21.35 -2.13 16.05
CA GLY A 133 20.28 -2.60 15.15
C GLY A 133 20.19 -1.86 13.80
N ILE A 134 21.02 -0.86 13.56
CA ILE A 134 21.10 -0.13 12.29
C ILE A 134 22.52 -0.16 11.71
N ALA A 135 22.64 0.04 10.40
CA ALA A 135 23.93 0.15 9.75
C ALA A 135 24.67 1.43 10.17
N LYS A 136 25.98 1.33 10.34
CA LYS A 136 26.87 2.45 10.66
C LYS A 136 28.19 2.29 9.91
N VAL A 137 28.77 3.42 9.51
CA VAL A 137 30.12 3.49 8.93
C VAL A 137 31.14 3.35 10.06
N VAL A 138 31.94 2.28 10.03
CA VAL A 138 32.96 1.98 11.06
C VAL A 138 34.39 2.20 10.58
N ALA A 139 34.65 2.03 9.29
CA ALA A 139 35.99 2.20 8.70
C ALA A 139 35.89 3.01 7.39
N ARG A 140 35.48 4.28 7.52
CA ARG A 140 35.19 5.17 6.37
C ARG A 140 36.37 5.28 5.39
N ASP A 141 37.57 5.31 5.92
CA ASP A 141 38.85 5.44 5.20
C ASP A 141 39.18 4.21 4.33
N GLN A 142 38.54 3.08 4.55
CA GLN A 142 38.72 1.85 3.74
C GLN A 142 37.77 1.79 2.54
N CYS A 143 36.95 2.82 2.31
CA CYS A 143 36.01 2.83 1.19
C CYS A 143 36.74 2.95 -0.16
N MET A 144 36.52 1.97 -1.04
CA MET A 144 37.04 1.92 -2.41
C MET A 144 36.00 2.33 -3.47
N GLU A 145 34.92 2.99 -3.04
CA GLU A 145 33.84 3.49 -3.90
C GLU A 145 33.15 2.38 -4.72
N ASP A 146 32.97 1.16 -4.21
CA ASP A 146 32.33 0.07 -4.98
C ASP A 146 30.86 0.32 -5.29
N THR A 147 30.19 1.14 -4.48
CA THR A 147 28.75 1.49 -4.55
C THR A 147 27.77 0.33 -4.32
N SER A 148 28.25 -0.90 -4.13
CA SER A 148 27.45 -2.10 -3.85
C SER A 148 26.52 -1.91 -2.65
N CYS A 149 27.00 -1.28 -1.57
CA CYS A 149 26.20 -1.00 -0.38
C CYS A 149 24.96 -0.12 -0.66
N GLN A 150 25.08 0.84 -1.58
CA GLN A 150 23.94 1.63 -2.04
C GLN A 150 23.03 0.82 -2.94
N VAL A 151 23.57 0.02 -3.87
CA VAL A 151 22.78 -0.83 -4.77
C VAL A 151 21.91 -1.81 -3.98
N GLU A 152 22.50 -2.52 -3.00
CA GLU A 152 21.82 -3.53 -2.18
C GLU A 152 20.86 -2.96 -1.14
N CYS A 153 20.90 -1.66 -0.84
CA CYS A 153 19.96 -1.07 0.11
C CYS A 153 18.52 -1.21 -0.41
N PRO A 154 17.66 -2.02 0.24
CA PRO A 154 16.33 -2.34 -0.29
C PRO A 154 15.26 -1.32 0.12
N VAL A 155 15.58 -0.43 1.06
CA VAL A 155 14.66 0.59 1.54
C VAL A 155 14.46 1.64 0.45
N ASN A 156 13.22 2.10 0.30
CA ASN A 156 12.86 3.22 -0.55
C ASN A 156 12.18 4.32 0.27
N PRO A 157 12.76 5.53 0.39
CA PRO A 157 14.07 5.96 -0.12
C PRO A 157 15.25 5.20 0.50
N LYS A 158 16.39 5.15 -0.20
CA LYS A 158 17.58 4.40 0.26
C LYS A 158 18.11 4.96 1.59
N ALA A 159 18.41 4.04 2.50
CA ALA A 159 19.04 4.36 3.79
C ALA A 159 20.57 4.44 3.69
N CYS A 160 21.19 3.75 2.73
CA CYS A 160 22.64 3.80 2.48
C CYS A 160 22.89 4.44 1.12
N ILE A 161 23.61 5.57 1.10
CA ILE A 161 23.97 6.29 -0.13
C ILE A 161 25.47 6.56 -0.12
N VAL A 162 26.16 6.33 -1.23
CA VAL A 162 27.56 6.71 -1.44
C VAL A 162 27.57 8.13 -2.01
N VAL A 163 28.09 9.08 -1.23
CA VAL A 163 28.23 10.49 -1.63
C VAL A 163 29.60 10.72 -2.27
N ASN A 164 29.74 11.84 -3.00
CA ASN A 164 30.97 12.23 -3.71
C ASN A 164 31.52 11.19 -4.69
N THR A 165 30.71 10.21 -5.08
CA THR A 165 31.07 9.21 -6.09
C THR A 165 30.93 9.78 -7.50
N THR A 166 31.86 9.40 -8.38
CA THR A 166 31.80 9.70 -9.82
C THR A 166 31.27 8.51 -10.63
N LYS A 167 31.15 7.33 -10.00
CA LYS A 167 30.65 6.13 -10.65
C LYS A 167 29.15 6.24 -10.90
N LYS A 168 28.72 5.81 -12.10
CA LYS A 168 27.30 5.66 -12.40
C LYS A 168 26.77 4.43 -11.66
N ILE A 169 25.99 4.66 -10.61
CA ILE A 169 25.33 3.60 -9.85
C ILE A 169 24.21 3.02 -10.70
N LYS A 170 24.37 1.76 -11.13
CA LYS A 170 23.32 1.03 -11.84
C LYS A 170 22.44 0.33 -10.82
N SER A 171 21.13 0.57 -10.88
CA SER A 171 20.17 -0.25 -10.14
C SER A 171 20.22 -1.70 -10.66
N ARG A 172 19.92 -2.66 -9.79
CA ARG A 172 19.70 -4.04 -10.23
C ARG A 172 18.51 -4.06 -11.19
N PRO A 173 18.56 -4.85 -12.28
CA PRO A 173 17.40 -5.05 -13.12
C PRO A 173 16.31 -5.69 -12.26
N ALA A 174 15.23 -4.93 -12.04
CA ALA A 174 14.03 -5.47 -11.42
C ALA A 174 13.17 -6.12 -12.51
N PRO A 175 12.56 -7.29 -12.25
CA PRO A 175 11.58 -7.87 -13.16
C PRO A 175 10.41 -6.90 -13.36
N THR A 176 9.93 -6.80 -14.59
CA THR A 176 8.68 -6.08 -14.87
C THR A 176 7.50 -6.97 -14.51
N ARG A 177 6.35 -6.37 -14.15
CA ARG A 177 5.12 -7.12 -13.92
C ARG A 177 3.94 -6.52 -14.66
N ASP A 178 2.96 -7.35 -14.97
CA ASP A 178 1.67 -6.92 -15.53
C ASP A 178 0.59 -6.71 -14.45
N ALA A 179 -0.64 -6.46 -14.89
CA ALA A 179 -1.79 -6.27 -14.00
C ALA A 179 -2.28 -7.54 -13.30
N ALA A 180 -1.84 -8.73 -13.77
CA ALA A 180 -2.10 -10.03 -13.15
C ALA A 180 -0.95 -10.47 -12.23
N PHE A 181 0.00 -9.56 -11.96
CA PHE A 181 1.20 -9.80 -11.15
C PHE A 181 2.22 -10.75 -11.79
N MET A 182 2.01 -11.16 -13.04
CA MET A 182 2.94 -12.03 -13.76
C MET A 182 4.13 -11.19 -14.20
N THR A 183 5.32 -11.76 -14.08
CA THR A 183 6.56 -11.12 -14.51
C THR A 183 6.79 -11.27 -16.02
N ASN A 184 7.89 -10.71 -16.52
CA ASN A 184 8.38 -11.02 -17.86
C ASN A 184 8.85 -12.48 -18.04
N VAL A 185 8.83 -13.30 -16.99
CA VAL A 185 9.03 -14.75 -17.04
C VAL A 185 7.67 -15.43 -16.86
N PRO A 186 7.13 -16.12 -17.88
CA PRO A 186 5.84 -16.80 -17.79
C PRO A 186 5.78 -17.80 -16.64
N GLY A 187 4.67 -17.81 -15.89
CA GLY A 187 4.48 -18.66 -14.72
C GLY A 187 5.20 -18.18 -13.45
N CYS A 188 5.99 -17.11 -13.52
CA CYS A 188 6.57 -16.45 -12.34
C CYS A 188 5.81 -15.17 -12.03
N TYR A 189 5.37 -15.03 -10.78
CA TYR A 189 4.59 -13.88 -10.31
C TYR A 189 5.30 -13.19 -9.15
N ILE A 190 5.10 -11.87 -9.03
CA ILE A 190 5.67 -11.06 -7.94
C ILE A 190 4.55 -10.33 -7.21
N ILE A 191 4.45 -10.59 -5.92
CA ILE A 191 3.42 -10.10 -5.01
C ILE A 191 4.05 -9.59 -3.71
N GLY A 192 3.35 -8.70 -3.01
CA GLY A 192 3.79 -8.19 -1.70
C GLY A 192 4.67 -6.95 -1.80
N ASP A 193 5.44 -6.65 -0.75
CA ASP A 193 6.21 -5.40 -0.69
C ASP A 193 7.31 -5.32 -1.77
N VAL A 194 7.82 -6.46 -2.24
CA VAL A 194 8.73 -6.53 -3.41
C VAL A 194 8.07 -6.03 -4.70
N SER A 195 6.74 -5.94 -4.72
CA SER A 195 5.94 -5.35 -5.78
C SER A 195 5.92 -3.80 -5.69
N GLY A 196 6.59 -3.19 -4.72
CA GLY A 196 6.76 -1.73 -4.63
C GLY A 196 5.55 -0.96 -4.12
N THR A 197 4.52 -1.65 -3.61
CA THR A 197 3.37 -1.00 -2.95
C THR A 197 3.36 -1.35 -1.45
N PRO A 198 4.14 -0.63 -0.61
CA PRO A 198 4.35 -1.00 0.78
C PRO A 198 3.06 -0.83 1.60
N LEU A 199 2.31 -1.92 1.77
CA LEU A 199 1.13 -1.98 2.63
C LEU A 199 0.72 -3.45 2.85
N ILE A 200 0.68 -3.88 4.12
CA ILE A 200 0.31 -5.25 4.50
C ILE A 200 -1.02 -5.70 3.86
N LYS A 201 -2.01 -4.80 3.81
CA LYS A 201 -3.31 -5.08 3.18
C LYS A 201 -3.19 -5.35 1.68
N ASN A 202 -2.37 -4.58 0.97
CA ASN A 202 -2.17 -4.77 -0.45
C ASN A 202 -1.41 -6.08 -0.68
N ALA A 203 -0.34 -6.32 0.07
CA ALA A 203 0.43 -7.57 0.03
C ALA A 203 -0.46 -8.80 0.22
N ALA A 204 -1.33 -8.80 1.24
CA ALA A 204 -2.26 -9.90 1.49
C ALA A 204 -3.29 -10.06 0.34
N ASN A 205 -3.85 -8.96 -0.18
CA ASN A 205 -4.80 -9.02 -1.29
C ASN A 205 -4.14 -9.56 -2.58
N GLU A 206 -2.93 -9.09 -2.90
CA GLU A 206 -2.14 -9.56 -4.05
C GLU A 206 -1.90 -11.08 -3.97
N GLY A 207 -1.56 -11.59 -2.79
CA GLY A 207 -1.37 -13.03 -2.57
C GLY A 207 -2.64 -13.86 -2.83
N ALA A 208 -3.80 -13.39 -2.38
CA ALA A 208 -5.05 -14.10 -2.65
C ALA A 208 -5.47 -14.01 -4.13
N ASP A 209 -5.29 -12.84 -4.75
CA ASP A 209 -5.76 -12.58 -6.11
C ASP A 209 -4.89 -13.26 -7.17
N VAL A 210 -3.56 -13.35 -6.97
CA VAL A 210 -2.67 -14.07 -7.88
C VAL A 210 -3.00 -15.56 -7.93
N ILE A 211 -3.35 -16.16 -6.79
CA ILE A 211 -3.71 -17.59 -6.74
C ILE A 211 -5.04 -17.85 -7.45
N LYS A 212 -6.04 -16.98 -7.27
CA LYS A 212 -7.29 -17.09 -8.05
C LYS A 212 -7.06 -16.93 -9.54
N HIS A 213 -6.04 -16.18 -9.94
CA HIS A 213 -5.65 -16.08 -11.34
C HIS A 213 -4.99 -17.37 -11.84
N ILE A 214 -3.99 -17.88 -11.11
CA ILE A 214 -3.31 -19.15 -11.42
C ILE A 214 -4.30 -20.32 -11.50
N ALA A 215 -5.22 -20.44 -10.53
CA ALA A 215 -6.25 -21.48 -10.52
C ALA A 215 -7.12 -21.47 -11.79
N ARG A 216 -7.47 -20.27 -12.28
CA ARG A 216 -8.23 -20.10 -13.53
C ARG A 216 -7.42 -20.49 -14.75
N GLU A 217 -6.13 -20.13 -14.80
CA GLU A 217 -5.25 -20.52 -15.91
C GLU A 217 -5.10 -22.04 -15.99
N LEU A 218 -4.86 -22.70 -14.86
CA LEU A 218 -4.78 -24.16 -14.78
C LEU A 218 -6.11 -24.83 -15.18
N SER A 219 -7.26 -24.28 -14.78
CA SER A 219 -8.56 -24.84 -15.17
C SER A 219 -8.89 -24.65 -16.66
N ASN A 220 -8.34 -23.61 -17.29
CA ASN A 220 -8.61 -23.28 -18.69
C ASN A 220 -7.70 -24.03 -19.68
N GLY A 221 -6.96 -25.04 -19.22
CA GLY A 221 -6.19 -25.93 -20.07
C GLY A 221 -4.76 -25.47 -20.35
N SER A 222 -4.21 -24.53 -19.58
CA SER A 222 -2.76 -24.34 -19.53
C SER A 222 -2.15 -25.67 -19.08
N ALA A 223 -1.42 -26.34 -19.99
CA ALA A 223 -0.83 -27.64 -19.70
C ALA A 223 0.15 -27.50 -18.53
N PRO A 224 -0.03 -28.25 -17.43
CA PRO A 224 0.96 -28.30 -16.38
C PRO A 224 2.29 -28.76 -16.96
N GLU A 225 3.39 -28.23 -16.42
CA GLU A 225 4.71 -28.76 -16.75
C GLU A 225 4.73 -30.28 -16.47
N PRO A 226 5.08 -31.13 -17.45
CA PRO A 226 4.90 -32.59 -17.33
C PRO A 226 5.64 -33.23 -16.15
N LYS A 227 6.65 -32.54 -15.61
CA LYS A 227 7.48 -32.97 -14.47
C LYS A 227 7.10 -32.29 -13.15
N ALA A 228 6.10 -31.42 -13.13
CA ALA A 228 5.73 -30.66 -11.95
C ALA A 228 4.79 -31.47 -11.04
N GLU A 229 5.27 -31.76 -9.82
CA GLU A 229 4.49 -32.42 -8.77
C GLU A 229 3.57 -31.45 -8.01
N LEU A 230 3.83 -30.16 -8.14
CA LEU A 230 3.09 -29.07 -7.51
C LEU A 230 2.50 -28.15 -8.59
N ASP A 231 1.36 -27.55 -8.27
CA ASP A 231 0.72 -26.54 -9.11
C ASP A 231 1.29 -25.15 -8.83
N VAL A 232 1.70 -24.88 -7.58
CA VAL A 232 2.25 -23.58 -7.15
C VAL A 232 3.39 -23.74 -6.14
N ALA A 233 4.50 -23.04 -6.34
CA ALA A 233 5.53 -22.83 -5.32
C ALA A 233 5.48 -21.38 -4.82
N ILE A 234 5.36 -21.19 -3.52
CA ILE A 234 5.27 -19.87 -2.86
C ILE A 234 6.60 -19.60 -2.16
N ILE A 235 7.35 -18.61 -2.63
CA ILE A 235 8.66 -18.25 -2.09
C ILE A 235 8.51 -17.03 -1.17
N GLY A 236 8.77 -17.23 0.13
CA GLY A 236 8.51 -16.30 1.22
C GLY A 236 7.09 -16.45 1.78
N ILE A 237 6.97 -16.67 3.10
CA ILE A 237 5.72 -16.86 3.85
C ILE A 237 5.44 -15.65 4.78
N GLY A 238 5.72 -14.46 4.25
CA GLY A 238 5.22 -13.19 4.81
C GLY A 238 3.72 -12.98 4.58
N PRO A 239 3.19 -11.75 4.74
CA PRO A 239 1.75 -11.47 4.58
C PRO A 239 1.17 -11.89 3.23
N ALA A 240 1.90 -11.64 2.14
CA ALA A 240 1.49 -12.03 0.78
C ALA A 240 1.55 -13.55 0.59
N GLY A 241 2.65 -14.18 0.98
CA GLY A 241 2.85 -15.62 0.84
C GLY A 241 1.90 -16.46 1.68
N LEU A 242 1.61 -16.05 2.92
CA LEU A 242 0.63 -16.72 3.77
C LEU A 242 -0.79 -16.60 3.18
N SER A 243 -1.15 -15.41 2.68
CA SER A 243 -2.44 -15.21 1.99
C SER A 243 -2.54 -16.08 0.74
N ALA A 244 -1.45 -16.18 -0.04
CA ALA A 244 -1.37 -17.06 -1.20
C ALA A 244 -1.51 -18.54 -0.80
N ALA A 245 -0.87 -18.98 0.27
CA ALA A 245 -0.96 -20.36 0.76
C ALA A 245 -2.41 -20.72 1.14
N ILE A 246 -3.08 -19.84 1.90
CA ILE A 246 -4.49 -20.04 2.29
C ILE A 246 -5.39 -20.06 1.04
N ALA A 247 -5.18 -19.14 0.09
CA ALA A 247 -5.94 -19.11 -1.15
C ALA A 247 -5.69 -20.38 -1.99
N ALA A 248 -4.46 -20.90 -2.02
CA ALA A 248 -4.11 -22.11 -2.78
C ALA A 248 -4.82 -23.33 -2.19
N GLN A 249 -4.84 -23.43 -0.86
CA GLN A 249 -5.61 -24.44 -0.15
C GLN A 249 -7.11 -24.35 -0.46
N GLN A 250 -7.70 -23.14 -0.45
CA GLN A 250 -9.12 -22.92 -0.79
C GLN A 250 -9.45 -23.30 -2.24
N GLN A 251 -8.51 -23.16 -3.16
CA GLN A 251 -8.65 -23.57 -4.56
C GLN A 251 -8.31 -25.05 -4.81
N ASN A 252 -8.00 -25.81 -3.76
CA ASN A 252 -7.54 -27.21 -3.85
C ASN A 252 -6.32 -27.42 -4.76
N LEU A 253 -5.42 -26.43 -4.81
CA LEU A 253 -4.16 -26.54 -5.55
C LEU A 253 -3.13 -27.32 -4.73
N ARG A 254 -2.25 -28.08 -5.39
CA ARG A 254 -1.06 -28.66 -4.78
C ARG A 254 0.00 -27.57 -4.68
N TYR A 255 0.38 -27.19 -3.47
CA TYR A 255 1.34 -26.10 -3.29
C TYR A 255 2.39 -26.42 -2.23
N ALA A 256 3.54 -25.75 -2.34
CA ALA A 256 4.54 -25.69 -1.29
C ALA A 256 4.87 -24.25 -0.93
N GLY A 257 5.05 -23.99 0.37
CA GLY A 257 5.58 -22.74 0.88
C GLY A 257 7.04 -22.91 1.29
N ILE A 258 7.91 -22.03 0.80
CA ILE A 258 9.34 -22.02 1.10
C ILE A 258 9.65 -20.71 1.81
N GLU A 259 10.15 -20.77 3.04
CA GLU A 259 10.59 -19.62 3.82
C GLU A 259 12.05 -19.83 4.23
N GLN A 260 12.80 -18.74 4.31
CA GLN A 260 14.17 -18.78 4.79
C GLN A 260 14.20 -19.14 6.28
N ASP A 261 14.99 -20.15 6.64
CA ASP A 261 15.26 -20.46 8.05
C ASP A 261 16.17 -19.39 8.68
N LYS A 262 15.97 -19.08 9.95
CA LYS A 262 16.85 -18.16 10.67
C LYS A 262 18.12 -18.91 11.09
N ALA A 263 19.20 -18.74 10.34
CA ALA A 263 20.54 -19.04 10.82
C ALA A 263 21.00 -17.97 11.83
#